data_AF-A0A5D0G2C3-F1
#
_entry.id   AF-A0A5D0G2C3-F1
#
_cell.length_a   1.000
_cell.length_b   1.000
_cell.length_c   1.000
_cell.angle_alpha   90.00
_cell.angle_beta   90.00
_cell.angle_gamma   90.00
#
_symmetry.space_group_name_H-M   'P 1'
#
loop_
_entity.id
_entity.type
_entity.pdbx_description
1 polymer ?
#
loop_
_entity_poly.entity_id
_entity_poly.type
_entity_poly.pdbx_seq_one_letter_code
_entity_poly.pdbx_strand_id
1 'polypeptide(L)'
;MRKLKLFLVFILIGILNFFGFIIYLSSTNLPGGEVGMIPLGIALVSLITAIISIAFILLISLKLNISFLISILIYHIIYFILLIYNGLNPFAETESENIDISIIIIALIIGIGIIVINRLSKRMNIKLKI
;
A
#
# COMPACT_ATOMS: atom_id res chain seq x y z
N MET A 1 -19.94 -9.38 2.19
CA MET A 1 -18.72 -9.78 2.92
C MET A 1 -17.41 -9.56 2.16
N ARG A 2 -17.28 -9.92 0.87
CA ARG A 2 -16.02 -9.78 0.10
C ARG A 2 -15.51 -8.32 0.00
N LYS A 3 -16.40 -7.35 -0.17
CA LYS A 3 -16.06 -5.91 -0.28
C LYS A 3 -15.51 -5.35 1.04
N LEU A 4 -16.15 -5.69 2.16
CA LEU A 4 -15.65 -5.32 3.50
C LEU A 4 -14.26 -5.90 3.77
N LYS A 5 -14.03 -7.17 3.38
CA LYS A 5 -12.69 -7.78 3.46
C LYS A 5 -11.65 -7.01 2.66
N LEU A 6 -11.98 -6.57 1.44
CA LEU A 6 -11.07 -5.74 0.63
C LEU A 6 -10.78 -4.40 1.29
N PHE A 7 -11.79 -3.73 1.84
CA PHE A 7 -11.58 -2.48 2.55
C PHE A 7 -10.65 -2.65 3.75
N LEU A 8 -10.87 -3.67 4.57
CA LEU A 8 -10.00 -3.97 5.72
C LEU A 8 -8.56 -4.28 5.28
N VAL A 9 -8.37 -4.97 4.15
CA VAL A 9 -7.03 -5.21 3.58
C VAL A 9 -6.38 -3.90 3.13
N PHE A 10 -7.13 -2.96 2.54
CA PHE A 10 -6.58 -1.66 2.15
C PHE A 10 -6.19 -0.79 3.34
N ILE A 11 -6.99 -0.82 4.41
CA ILE A 11 -6.63 -0.16 5.67
C ILE A 11 -5.38 -0.81 6.27
N LEU A 12 -5.29 -2.14 6.25
CA LEU A 12 -4.09 -2.84 6.72
C LEU A 12 -2.84 -2.47 5.91
N ILE A 13 -2.94 -2.34 4.59
CA ILE A 13 -1.83 -1.87 3.75
C ILE A 13 -1.36 -0.48 4.20
N GLY A 14 -2.30 0.46 4.41
CA GLY A 14 -1.97 1.80 4.88
C GLY A 14 -1.27 1.82 6.24
N ILE A 15 -1.77 1.01 7.18
CA ILE A 15 -1.14 0.84 8.50
C ILE A 15 0.27 0.28 8.37
N LEU A 16 0.46 -0.76 7.53
CA LEU A 16 1.78 -1.35 7.31
C LEU A 16 2.75 -0.37 6.64
N ASN A 17 2.28 0.43 5.67
CA ASN A 17 3.11 1.47 5.04
C ASN A 17 3.53 2.53 6.06
N PHE A 18 2.60 2.99 6.89
CA PHE A 18 2.88 3.95 7.96
C PHE A 18 3.95 3.43 8.93
N PHE A 19 3.75 2.24 9.49
CA PHE A 19 4.72 1.66 10.44
C PHE A 19 6.04 1.28 9.77
N GLY A 20 6.00 0.76 8.55
CA GLY A 20 7.21 0.44 7.78
C GLY A 20 8.07 1.69 7.60
N PHE A 21 7.44 2.83 7.31
CA PHE A 21 8.17 4.08 7.14
C PHE A 21 8.64 4.69 8.46
N ILE A 22 7.88 4.57 9.55
CA ILE A 22 8.36 4.96 10.90
C ILE A 22 9.62 4.19 11.27
N ILE A 23 9.62 2.87 11.03
CA ILE A 23 10.78 2.03 11.33
C ILE A 23 11.97 2.49 10.49
N TYR A 24 11.77 2.75 9.20
CA TYR A 24 12.81 3.30 8.34
C TYR A 24 13.35 4.64 8.86
N LEU A 25 12.49 5.61 9.17
CA LEU A 25 12.95 6.89 9.68
C LEU A 25 13.71 6.75 11.00
N SER A 26 13.27 5.86 11.89
CA SER A 26 13.94 5.61 13.17
C SER A 26 15.33 4.99 13.03
N SER A 27 15.60 4.30 11.91
CA SER A 27 16.93 3.76 11.60
C SER A 27 17.81 4.75 10.84
N THR A 28 17.27 5.88 10.44
CA THR A 28 18.02 6.97 9.80
C THR A 28 18.26 8.10 10.80
N ASN A 29 19.43 8.75 10.75
CA ASN A 29 19.70 9.94 11.57
C ASN A 29 19.11 11.22 10.92
N LEU A 30 17.97 11.10 10.23
CA LEU A 30 17.34 12.22 9.53
C LEU A 30 16.61 13.16 10.49
N PRO A 31 16.56 14.47 10.19
CA PRO A 31 15.91 15.45 11.06
C PRO A 31 14.39 15.26 11.10
N GLY A 32 13.80 15.31 12.28
CA GLY A 32 12.37 15.01 12.48
C GLY A 32 11.36 16.06 12.02
N GLY A 33 11.77 17.15 11.38
CA GLY A 33 10.88 18.23 10.92
C GLY A 33 9.97 17.78 9.77
N GLU A 34 10.16 18.34 8.57
CA GLU A 34 9.37 17.96 7.39
C GLU A 34 9.45 16.45 7.10
N VAL A 35 10.63 15.85 7.26
CA VAL A 35 10.84 14.40 7.08
C VAL A 35 10.05 13.57 8.11
N GLY A 36 9.93 14.06 9.35
CA GLY A 36 9.16 13.37 10.40
C GLY A 36 7.64 13.43 10.17
N MET A 37 7.16 14.31 9.29
CA MET A 37 5.75 14.38 8.89
C MET A 37 5.39 13.41 7.76
N ILE A 38 6.38 12.85 7.05
CA ILE A 38 6.15 11.94 5.92
C ILE A 38 5.29 10.71 6.29
N PRO A 39 5.46 10.04 7.45
CA PRO A 39 4.56 8.95 7.85
C PRO A 39 3.09 9.37 7.87
N LEU A 40 2.78 10.56 8.39
CA LEU A 40 1.40 11.07 8.40
C LEU A 40 0.89 11.31 6.97
N GLY A 41 1.74 11.84 6.09
CA GLY A 41 1.44 11.97 4.66
C GLY A 41 1.11 10.60 4.03
N ILE A 42 1.94 9.58 4.28
CA ILE A 42 1.72 8.21 3.82
C ILE A 42 0.38 7.65 4.32
N ALA A 43 0.04 7.88 5.58
CA ALA A 43 -1.23 7.42 6.16
C ALA A 43 -2.43 8.09 5.47
N LEU A 44 -2.38 9.41 5.24
CA LEU A 44 -3.42 10.16 4.54
C LEU A 44 -3.57 9.71 3.08
N VAL A 45 -2.46 9.59 2.35
CA VAL A 45 -2.46 9.10 0.96
C VAL A 45 -3.02 7.67 0.90
N SER A 46 -2.67 6.81 1.86
CA SER A 46 -3.20 5.44 1.94
C SER A 46 -4.71 5.39 2.18
N LEU A 47 -5.24 6.29 3.01
CA LEU A 47 -6.68 6.39 3.28
C LEU A 47 -7.44 6.86 2.03
N ILE A 48 -6.96 7.92 1.38
CA ILE A 48 -7.53 8.43 0.13
C ILE A 48 -7.49 7.33 -0.94
N THR A 49 -6.37 6.62 -1.04
CA THR A 49 -6.20 5.50 -1.98
C THR A 49 -7.22 4.39 -1.71
N ALA A 50 -7.46 4.04 -0.45
CA ALA A 50 -8.44 3.00 -0.10
C ALA A 50 -9.85 3.37 -0.56
N ILE A 51 -10.25 4.63 -0.39
CA ILE A 51 -11.56 5.15 -0.80
C ILE A 51 -11.68 5.12 -2.33
N ILE A 52 -10.71 5.68 -3.04
CA ILE A 52 -10.71 5.73 -4.52
C ILE A 52 -10.68 4.32 -5.12
N SER A 53 -9.86 3.43 -4.57
CA SER A 53 -9.76 2.04 -5.03
C SER A 53 -11.07 1.30 -4.88
N ILE A 54 -11.79 1.50 -3.77
CA ILE A 54 -13.11 0.90 -3.59
C ILE A 54 -14.12 1.45 -4.59
N ALA A 55 -14.16 2.77 -4.77
CA ALA A 55 -15.05 3.38 -5.74
C ALA A 55 -14.78 2.81 -7.16
N PHE A 56 -13.51 2.71 -7.54
CA PHE A 56 -13.09 2.18 -8.83
C PHE A 56 -13.45 0.69 -9.00
N ILE A 57 -13.18 -0.12 -7.98
CA ILE A 57 -13.54 -1.55 -7.97
C ILE A 57 -15.06 -1.72 -8.04
N LEU A 58 -15.84 -0.88 -7.35
CA LEU A 58 -17.30 -0.92 -7.42
C LEU A 58 -17.80 -0.65 -8.83
N LEU A 59 -17.32 0.41 -9.48
CA LEU A 59 -17.69 0.77 -10.85
C LEU A 59 -17.37 -0.34 -11.84
N ILE A 60 -16.17 -0.90 -11.80
CA ILE A 60 -15.77 -1.98 -12.73
C ILE A 60 -16.51 -3.28 -12.41
N SER A 61 -16.81 -3.55 -11.13
CA SER A 61 -17.52 -4.76 -10.70
C SER A 61 -18.96 -4.85 -11.22
N LEU A 62 -19.52 -3.76 -11.76
CA LEU A 62 -20.81 -3.77 -12.45
C LEU A 62 -20.76 -4.56 -13.77
N LYS A 63 -19.59 -4.66 -14.40
CA LYS A 63 -19.42 -5.30 -15.72
C LYS A 63 -18.47 -6.49 -15.70
N LEU A 64 -17.48 -6.51 -14.80
CA LEU A 64 -16.41 -7.50 -14.79
C LEU A 64 -16.22 -8.10 -13.39
N ASN A 65 -15.96 -9.41 -13.31
CA ASN A 65 -15.61 -10.04 -12.04
C ASN A 65 -14.12 -9.82 -11.73
N ILE A 66 -13.83 -8.80 -10.92
CA ILE A 66 -12.47 -8.47 -10.50
C ILE A 66 -12.00 -9.49 -9.48
N SER A 67 -10.79 -10.06 -9.64
CA SER A 67 -10.20 -10.96 -8.66
C SER A 67 -9.57 -10.21 -7.47
N PHE A 68 -9.31 -10.89 -6.35
CA PHE A 68 -8.66 -10.27 -5.18
C PHE A 68 -7.26 -9.72 -5.52
N LEU A 69 -6.49 -10.44 -6.34
CA LEU A 69 -5.14 -10.02 -6.75
C LEU A 69 -5.22 -8.74 -7.60
N ILE A 70 -6.16 -8.67 -8.54
CA ILE A 70 -6.38 -7.46 -9.35
C ILE A 70 -6.78 -6.28 -8.46
N SER A 71 -7.59 -6.52 -7.41
CA SER A 71 -7.98 -5.46 -6.47
C SER A 71 -6.78 -4.87 -5.72
N ILE A 72 -5.81 -5.70 -5.31
CA ILE A 72 -4.56 -5.23 -4.69
C ILE A 72 -3.70 -4.45 -5.69
N LEU A 73 -3.62 -4.91 -6.94
CA LEU A 73 -2.88 -4.19 -7.97
C LEU A 73 -3.48 -2.81 -8.25
N ILE A 74 -4.82 -2.73 -8.37
CA ILE A 74 -5.53 -1.45 -8.51
C ILE A 74 -5.16 -0.50 -7.36
N TYR A 75 -5.18 -1.00 -6.11
CA TYR A 75 -4.78 -0.20 -4.96
C TYR A 75 -3.35 0.35 -5.09
N HIS A 76 -2.38 -0.50 -5.43
CA HIS A 76 -0.98 -0.05 -5.55
C HIS A 76 -0.77 0.92 -6.71
N ILE A 77 -1.46 0.72 -7.85
CA ILE A 77 -1.40 1.65 -8.98
C ILE A 77 -1.92 3.02 -8.55
N ILE A 78 -3.09 3.09 -7.92
CA ILE A 78 -3.66 4.35 -7.44
C ILE A 78 -2.75 4.97 -6.37
N TYR A 79 -2.20 4.17 -5.46
CA TYR A 79 -1.27 4.62 -4.42
C TYR A 79 -0.04 5.31 -5.02
N PHE A 80 0.62 4.66 -5.99
CA PHE A 80 1.80 5.24 -6.64
C PHE A 80 1.47 6.49 -7.46
N ILE A 81 0.34 6.50 -8.17
CA ILE A 81 -0.13 7.71 -8.88
C ILE A 81 -0.31 8.86 -7.90
N LEU A 82 -0.94 8.62 -6.75
CA LEU A 82 -1.16 9.66 -5.75
C LEU A 82 0.15 10.10 -5.09
N LEU A 83 1.09 9.20 -4.82
CA LEU A 83 2.40 9.58 -4.29
C LEU A 83 3.14 10.51 -5.26
N ILE A 84 3.21 10.14 -6.54
CA ILE A 84 3.86 10.96 -7.58
C ILE A 84 3.14 12.31 -7.72
N TYR A 85 1.81 12.32 -7.73
CA TYR A 85 1.03 13.56 -7.80
C TYR A 85 1.28 14.49 -6.61
N ASN A 86 1.54 13.94 -5.42
CA ASN A 86 1.86 14.71 -4.21
C ASN A 86 3.36 15.07 -4.10
N GLY A 87 4.14 14.89 -5.17
CA GLY A 87 5.51 15.37 -5.26
C GLY A 87 6.60 14.33 -5.02
N LEU A 88 6.25 13.05 -4.83
CA LEU A 88 7.25 11.97 -4.76
C LEU A 88 7.97 11.86 -6.12
N ASN A 89 9.28 12.05 -6.12
CA ASN A 89 10.11 11.99 -7.33
C ASN A 89 11.38 11.15 -7.09
N PRO A 90 11.32 9.84 -7.38
CA PRO A 90 12.43 8.92 -7.13
C PRO A 90 13.58 9.08 -8.14
N PHE A 91 13.50 10.04 -9.07
CA PHE A 91 14.53 10.33 -10.06
C PHE A 91 15.14 11.73 -9.88
N ALA A 92 14.83 12.42 -8.77
CA ALA A 92 15.43 13.71 -8.45
C ALA A 92 16.83 13.54 -7.86
N GLU A 93 17.84 14.26 -8.35
CA GLU A 93 19.22 14.22 -7.87
C GLU A 93 19.41 14.98 -6.53
N THR A 94 18.77 14.50 -5.45
CA THR A 94 18.73 15.20 -4.15
C THR A 94 18.77 14.21 -2.99
N GLU A 95 19.09 14.64 -1.77
CA GLU A 95 19.04 13.75 -0.59
C GLU A 95 17.64 13.15 -0.34
N SER A 96 16.58 13.81 -0.84
CA SER A 96 15.21 13.27 -0.86
C SER A 96 15.03 12.03 -1.75
N GLU A 97 15.94 11.76 -2.69
CA GLU A 97 15.90 10.58 -3.56
C GLU A 97 15.87 9.28 -2.75
N ASN A 98 16.71 9.20 -1.71
CA ASN A 98 16.80 8.01 -0.85
C ASN A 98 15.50 7.77 -0.06
N ILE A 99 14.82 8.86 0.32
CA ILE A 99 13.55 8.81 1.06
C ILE A 99 12.44 8.32 0.11
N ASP A 100 12.33 8.93 -1.07
CA ASP A 100 11.30 8.62 -2.06
C ASP A 100 11.41 7.17 -2.58
N ILE A 101 12.62 6.72 -2.88
CA ILE A 101 12.89 5.33 -3.24
C ILE A 101 12.51 4.39 -2.09
N SER A 102 12.81 4.74 -0.85
CA SER A 102 12.47 3.91 0.31
C SER A 102 10.97 3.77 0.50
N ILE A 103 10.18 4.83 0.27
CA ILE A 103 8.71 4.79 0.29
C ILE A 103 8.20 3.76 -0.73
N ILE A 104 8.74 3.79 -1.96
CA ILE A 104 8.35 2.86 -3.03
C ILE A 104 8.72 1.42 -2.65
N ILE A 105 9.96 1.20 -2.19
CA ILE A 105 10.44 -0.14 -1.82
C ILE A 105 9.58 -0.74 -0.70
N ILE A 106 9.28 0.04 0.34
CA ILE A 106 8.45 -0.40 1.46
C ILE A 106 7.05 -0.79 0.98
N ALA A 107 6.43 0.05 0.14
CA ALA A 107 5.11 -0.24 -0.42
C ALA A 107 5.12 -1.51 -1.29
N LEU A 108 6.16 -1.74 -2.09
CA LEU A 108 6.31 -2.96 -2.89
C LEU A 108 6.48 -4.21 -2.01
N ILE A 109 7.33 -4.13 -0.97
CA ILE A 109 7.53 -5.24 -0.02
C ILE A 109 6.21 -5.62 0.65
N ILE A 110 5.44 -4.63 1.10
CA ILE A 110 4.12 -4.86 1.72
C ILE A 110 3.14 -5.47 0.73
N GLY A 111 3.07 -4.94 -0.49
CA GLY A 111 2.21 -5.48 -1.55
C GLY A 111 2.53 -6.94 -1.89
N ILE A 112 3.81 -7.25 -2.09
CA ILE A 112 4.29 -8.61 -2.34
C ILE A 112 3.99 -9.51 -1.14
N GLY A 113 4.27 -9.05 0.08
CA GLY A 113 4.03 -9.78 1.32
C GLY A 113 2.56 -10.21 1.46
N ILE A 114 1.62 -9.30 1.20
CA ILE A 114 0.18 -9.61 1.26
C ILE A 114 -0.22 -10.62 0.17
N ILE A 115 0.31 -10.49 -1.04
CA ILE A 115 0.05 -11.45 -2.12
C ILE A 115 0.56 -12.84 -1.74
N VAL A 116 1.77 -12.93 -1.18
CA VAL A 116 2.38 -14.19 -0.73
C VAL A 116 1.57 -14.81 0.41
N ILE A 117 1.24 -14.05 1.45
CA ILE A 117 0.43 -14.51 2.59
C ILE A 117 -0.92 -15.06 2.10
N ASN A 118 -1.59 -14.35 1.20
CA ASN A 118 -2.86 -14.81 0.63
C ASN A 118 -2.71 -16.11 -0.18
N ARG A 119 -1.61 -16.29 -0.94
CA ARG A 119 -1.33 -17.54 -1.65
C ARG A 119 -1.03 -18.70 -0.68
N LEU A 120 -0.25 -18.45 0.37
CA LEU A 120 0.09 -19.46 1.38
C LEU A 120 -1.14 -19.89 2.18
N SER A 121 -1.96 -18.94 2.63
CA SER A 121 -3.21 -19.22 3.34
C SER A 121 -4.15 -20.10 2.52
N LYS A 122 -4.28 -19.84 1.21
CA LYS A 122 -5.06 -20.70 0.30
C LYS A 122 -4.49 -22.11 0.16
N ARG A 123 -3.16 -22.26 0.12
CA ARG A 123 -2.49 -23.57 0.06
C ARG A 123 -2.65 -24.35 1.37
N MET A 124 -2.56 -23.68 2.50
CA MET A 124 -2.70 -24.29 3.83
C MET A 124 -4.14 -24.70 4.15
N ASN A 125 -5.15 -24.04 3.56
CA ASN A 125 -6.55 -24.45 3.65
C ASN A 125 -6.91 -25.68 2.78
N ILE A 126 -5.92 -26.36 2.18
CA ILE A 126 -6.08 -27.67 1.56
C ILE A 126 -5.52 -28.69 2.56
N LYS A 127 -6.42 -29.45 3.21
CA LYS A 127 -6.21 -30.50 4.23
C LYS A 127 -6.50 -30.13 5.70
N LEU A 128 -7.63 -29.47 5.97
CA LEU A 128 -8.44 -29.91 7.10
C LEU A 128 -9.50 -30.86 6.55
N LYS A 129 -9.08 -32.11 6.29
CA LYS A 129 -10.02 -33.23 6.24
C LYS A 129 -10.49 -33.43 7.68
N ILE A 130 -11.77 -33.20 7.90
CA ILE A 130 -12.55 -33.91 8.91
C ILE A 130 -12.34 -35.41 8.69
#